data_AF-A0A924BV49-F1
#
_entry.id   AF-A0A924BV49-F1
#
_cell.length_a   1.000
_cell.length_b   1.000
_cell.length_c   1.000
_cell.angle_alpha   90.00
_cell.angle_beta   90.00
_cell.angle_gamma   90.00
#
_symmetry.space_group_name_H-M   'P 1'
#
loop_
_entity.id
_entity.type
_entity.pdbx_description
1 polymer ?
#
loop_
_entity_poly.entity_id
_entity_poly.type
_entity_poly.pdbx_seq_one_letter_code
_entity_poly.pdbx_strand_id
1 'polypeptide(L)' 'MSCFRPEGRGGRNAHLQYSPYVRRALLKGVGSVVVNEDLREIEPLAYHFFVNFAKDNDL' A
#
# COMPACT_ATOMS: atom_id res chain seq x y z
N MET A 1 13.00 9.31 5.28
CA MET A 1 11.87 8.45 4.85
C MET A 1 11.57 7.50 6.00
N SER A 2 10.67 7.89 6.90
CA SER A 2 10.35 7.15 8.13
C SER A 2 9.02 6.42 7.95
N CYS A 3 9.05 5.09 7.85
CA CYS A 3 7.85 4.26 7.72
C CYS A 3 7.20 3.99 9.09
N PHE A 4 5.87 3.96 9.08
CA PHE A 4 4.97 3.64 10.19
C PHE A 4 5.42 2.39 10.99
N ARG A 5 5.54 2.52 12.32
CA ARG A 5 6.00 1.48 13.25
C ARG A 5 4.88 1.15 14.26
N PRO A 6 4.00 0.19 13.98
CA PRO A 6 3.15 -0.38 15.03
C PRO A 6 4.05 -1.21 15.97
N GLU A 7 3.89 -0.99 17.27
CA GLU A 7 4.74 -1.57 18.32
C GLU A 7 4.67 -3.11 18.28
N GLY A 8 5.82 -3.79 18.15
CA GLY A 8 5.93 -5.24 18.34
C GLY A 8 6.37 -6.12 17.15
N ARG A 9 6.50 -5.60 15.91
CA ARG A 9 6.96 -6.41 14.74
C ARG A 9 8.43 -6.19 14.35
N GLY A 10 9.35 -6.30 15.31
CA GLY A 10 10.80 -6.24 15.08
C GLY A 10 11.41 -7.60 14.71
N GLY A 11 11.03 -8.19 13.57
CA GLY A 11 11.63 -9.43 13.06
C GLY A 11 12.72 -9.17 12.01
N ARG A 12 13.61 -10.14 11.76
CA ARG A 12 14.80 -10.06 10.86
C ARG A 12 14.51 -9.69 9.38
N ASN A 13 13.25 -9.48 9.00
CA ASN A 13 12.79 -9.03 7.68
C ASN A 13 11.76 -7.88 7.77
N ALA A 14 11.76 -7.09 8.86
CA ALA A 14 10.78 -6.02 9.07
C ALA A 14 10.78 -4.93 7.99
N HIS A 15 11.90 -4.78 7.26
CA HIS A 15 12.04 -3.85 6.13
C HIS A 15 11.34 -4.33 4.85
N LEU A 16 10.92 -5.61 4.78
CA LEU A 16 10.19 -6.19 3.66
C LEU A 16 8.69 -6.39 3.97
N GLN A 17 8.24 -5.92 5.14
CA GLN A 17 6.82 -5.99 5.48
C GLN A 17 6.05 -4.93 4.70
N TYR A 18 5.20 -5.40 3.80
CA TYR A 18 4.23 -4.54 3.12
C TYR A 18 3.31 -3.89 4.14
N SER A 19 2.88 -2.65 3.82
CA SER A 19 1.83 -1.99 4.59
C SER A 19 0.57 -2.87 4.59
N PRO A 20 -0.12 -3.05 5.74
CA PRO A 20 -1.33 -3.88 5.80
C PRO A 20 -2.46 -3.33 4.90
N TYR A 21 -2.38 -2.05 4.53
CA TYR A 21 -3.36 -1.36 3.69
C TYR A 21 -3.11 -1.51 2.18
N VAL A 22 -1.96 -2.03 1.77
CA VAL A 22 -1.61 -2.21 0.36
C VAL A 22 -1.22 -3.65 0.13
N ARG A 23 -2.00 -4.36 -0.68
CA ARG A 23 -1.72 -5.76 -1.02
C ARG A 23 -1.77 -5.99 -2.52
N ARG A 24 -0.87 -6.84 -3.00
CA ARG A 24 -0.94 -7.35 -4.38
C ARG A 24 -1.99 -8.45 -4.44
N ALA A 25 -2.83 -8.41 -5.46
CA ALA A 25 -3.85 -9.41 -5.72
C ALA A 25 -3.86 -9.78 -7.20
N LEU A 26 -4.33 -10.98 -7.54
CA LEU A 26 -4.63 -11.37 -8.91
C LEU A 26 -6.13 -11.21 -9.10
N LEU A 27 -6.54 -10.16 -9.82
CA LEU A 27 -7.94 -9.95 -10.16
C LEU A 27 -8.18 -10.42 -11.58
N LYS A 28 -9.00 -11.46 -11.75
CA LYS A 28 -9.33 -12.03 -13.07
C LYS A 28 -8.10 -12.38 -13.94
N GLY A 29 -7.01 -12.83 -13.31
CA GLY A 29 -5.76 -13.18 -14.00
C GLY A 29 -4.82 -12.00 -14.30
N VAL A 30 -5.23 -10.77 -13.98
CA VAL A 30 -4.41 -9.57 -14.08
C VAL A 30 -3.77 -9.27 -12.72
N GLY A 31 -2.47 -8.96 -12.71
CA GLY A 31 -1.78 -8.51 -11.51
C GLY A 31 -2.29 -7.12 -11.12
N SER A 32 -2.95 -7.03 -9.97
CA SER A 32 -3.57 -5.81 -9.47
C SER A 32 -3.04 -5.46 -8.09
N VAL A 33 -3.13 -4.18 -7.74
CA VAL A 33 -2.81 -3.69 -6.39
C VAL A 33 -4.10 -3.23 -5.75
N VAL A 34 -4.42 -3.79 -4.59
CA VAL A 34 -5.58 -3.42 -3.79
C VAL A 34 -5.11 -2.53 -2.66
N VAL A 35 -5.69 -1.34 -2.59
CA VAL A 35 -5.42 -0.32 -1.57
C VAL A 35 -6.68 -0.14 -0.73
N ASN A 36 -6.55 -0.21 0.59
CA ASN A 36 -7.66 0.03 1.52
C ASN A 36 -7.92 1.55 1.65
N GLU A 37 -9.18 1.95 1.74
CA GLU A 37 -9.60 3.34 1.86
C GLU A 37 -9.12 3.99 3.17
N ASP A 38 -8.95 3.20 4.25
CA ASP A 38 -8.37 3.67 5.53
C ASP A 38 -7.00 4.35 5.34
N LEU A 39 -6.26 3.99 4.29
CA LEU A 39 -4.98 4.62 3.95
C LEU A 39 -5.13 6.13 3.66
N ARG A 40 -6.30 6.57 3.20
CA ARG A 40 -6.60 7.98 2.95
C ARG A 40 -6.59 8.81 4.23
N GLU A 41 -7.06 8.25 5.34
CA GLU A 41 -7.11 8.93 6.63
C GLU A 41 -5.75 8.91 7.33
N ILE A 42 -4.99 7.81 7.18
CA ILE A 42 -3.69 7.62 7.83
C ILE A 42 -2.58 8.36 7.07
N GLU A 43 -2.50 8.16 5.76
CA GLU A 43 -1.47 8.75 4.88
C GLU A 43 -2.10 9.22 3.55
N PRO A 44 -2.78 10.39 3.55
CA PRO A 44 -3.48 10.91 2.37
C PRO A 44 -2.57 11.11 1.16
N LEU A 45 -1.29 11.43 1.36
CA LEU A 45 -0.30 11.58 0.29
C LEU A 45 -0.02 10.25 -0.42
N ALA A 46 0.09 9.15 0.33
CA ALA A 46 0.31 7.82 -0.24
C ALA A 46 -0.93 7.37 -1.02
N TYR A 47 -2.13 7.61 -0.47
CA TYR A 47 -3.38 7.36 -1.18
C TYR A 47 -3.47 8.15 -2.49
N HIS A 48 -3.15 9.45 -2.46
CA HIS A 48 -3.11 10.29 -3.67
C HIS A 48 -2.11 9.79 -4.72
N PHE A 49 -0.95 9.29 -4.30
CA PHE A 49 0.01 8.68 -5.21
C PHE A 49 -0.59 7.48 -5.94
N PHE A 50 -1.27 6.56 -5.24
CA PHE A 50 -1.91 5.40 -5.88
C PHE A 50 -3.04 5.80 -6.83
N VAL A 51 -3.86 6.78 -6.45
CA VAL A 51 -4.95 7.29 -7.29
C VAL A 51 -4.40 7.95 -8.57
N ASN A 52 -3.37 8.77 -8.45
CA ASN A 52 -2.74 9.39 -9.62
C ASN A 52 -2.03 8.35 -10.49
N PHE A 53 -1.34 7.39 -9.87
CA PHE A 53 -0.71 6.30 -10.61
C PHE A 53 -1.72 5.49 -11.42
N ALA A 54 -2.90 5.19 -10.86
CA ALA A 54 -3.97 4.51 -11.59
C ALA A 54 -4.47 5.35 -12.78
N LYS A 55 -4.70 6.65 -12.57
CA LYS A 55 -5.12 7.57 -13.63
C LYS A 55 -4.09 7.70 -14.75
N ASP A 56 -2.81 7.84 -14.41
CA ASP A 56 -1.73 8.04 -15.37
C ASP A 56 -1.49 6.81 -16.26
N ASN A 57 -1.90 5.62 -15.78
CA ASN A 57 -1.73 4.36 -16.49
C ASN A 57 -3.06 3.78 -17.04
N ASP A 58 -4.17 4.51 -16.95
CA ASP A 58 -5.51 4.07 -17.38
C ASP A 58 -5.91 2.70 -16.80
N LEU A 59 -5.64 2.51 -15.50
CA LEU A 59 -5.90 1.27 -14.74
C LEU A 59 -7.28 1.25 -14.06
#